data_AF-A0A9W8UKV6-F1
#
_entry.id   AF-A0A9W8UKV6-F1
#
_cell.length_a   1.000
_cell.length_b   1.000
_cell.length_c   1.000
_cell.angle_alpha   90.00
_cell.angle_beta   90.00
_cell.angle_gamma   90.00
#
_symmetry.space_group_name_H-M   'P 1'
#
loop_
_entity.id
_entity.type
_entity.pdbx_description
1 polymer ?
#
loop_
_entity_poly.entity_id
_entity_poly.type
_entity_poly.pdbx_seq_one_letter_code
_entity_poly.pdbx_strand_id
1 'polypeptide(L)'
;MLILGTSQEVPLTAYTGTYNNAGYHVVTVTIRGEKLFIDASDRSMGFILTFEHFKDQTKYIAYLTDVLEGGNEPVDAEFIFQNGRAVRLGLDLEPAVRDLIWFDFLAAPASA
;
A
#
# COMPACT_ATOMS: atom_id res chain seq x y z
N MET A 1 -9.56 15.06 20.08
CA MET A 1 -9.32 13.65 20.48
C MET A 1 -7.95 13.29 19.92
N LEU A 2 -6.93 13.15 20.79
CA LEU A 2 -5.55 12.87 20.38
C LEU A 2 -5.38 11.35 20.26
N ILE A 3 -5.03 10.85 19.06
CA ILE A 3 -4.74 9.43 18.85
C ILE A 3 -3.31 9.17 19.32
N LEU A 4 -3.16 8.71 20.56
CA LEU A 4 -1.90 8.17 21.07
C LEU A 4 -1.81 6.70 20.65
N GLY A 5 -0.92 6.35 19.71
CA GLY A 5 -0.51 4.94 19.57
C GLY A 5 -0.21 4.36 18.18
N THR A 6 -0.09 5.16 17.10
CA THR A 6 0.25 4.62 15.76
C THR A 6 1.70 4.89 15.37
N SER A 7 2.65 4.74 16.31
CA SER A 7 4.07 4.95 15.98
C SER A 7 4.55 3.90 14.98
N GLN A 8 5.11 4.36 13.86
CA GLN A 8 5.82 3.51 12.91
C GLN A 8 7.24 3.25 13.47
N GLU A 9 7.54 2.00 13.80
CA GLU A 9 8.82 1.56 14.35
C GLU A 9 9.65 0.79 13.32
N VAL A 10 8.99 -0.06 12.53
CA VAL A 10 9.66 -0.75 11.41
C VAL A 10 9.97 0.28 10.33
N PRO A 11 11.20 0.34 9.80
CA PRO A 11 11.55 1.30 8.76
C PRO A 11 10.64 1.16 7.54
N LEU A 12 10.16 2.28 6.99
CA LEU A 12 9.30 2.26 5.78
C LEU A 12 9.95 1.56 4.58
N THR A 13 11.29 1.52 4.53
CA THR A 13 12.06 0.80 3.51
C THR A 13 11.87 -0.72 3.56
N ALA A 14 11.37 -1.27 4.67
CA ALA A 14 11.02 -2.69 4.78
C ALA A 14 9.74 -3.06 4.01
N TYR A 15 8.94 -2.06 3.61
CA TYR A 15 7.68 -2.22 2.88
C TYR A 15 7.81 -1.90 1.39
N THR A 16 8.87 -1.20 0.99
CA THR A 16 9.04 -0.75 -0.40
C THR A 16 9.42 -1.90 -1.32
N GLY A 17 9.02 -1.75 -2.58
CA GLY A 17 9.28 -2.72 -3.62
C GLY A 17 8.10 -2.83 -4.58
N THR A 18 8.27 -3.75 -5.51
CA THR A 18 7.28 -4.06 -6.53
C THR A 18 6.51 -5.30 -6.11
N TYR A 19 5.19 -5.24 -6.18
CA TYR A 19 4.28 -6.34 -5.82
C TYR A 19 3.37 -6.65 -7.01
N ASN A 20 3.01 -7.91 -7.19
CA ASN A 20 2.24 -8.38 -8.34
C ASN A 20 1.00 -9.17 -7.93
N ASN A 21 -0.12 -8.90 -8.59
CA ASN A 21 -1.33 -9.70 -8.56
C ASN A 21 -1.68 -10.12 -10.00
N ALA A 22 -2.26 -11.32 -10.18
CA ALA A 22 -2.56 -11.83 -11.52
C ALA A 22 -3.58 -10.99 -12.31
N GLY A 23 -4.52 -10.32 -11.63
CA GLY A 23 -5.54 -9.46 -12.25
C GLY A 23 -5.20 -7.97 -12.19
N TYR A 24 -4.67 -7.48 -11.07
CA TYR A 24 -4.34 -6.06 -10.86
C TYR A 24 -2.92 -5.68 -11.31
N HIS A 25 -2.16 -6.67 -11.81
CA HIS A 25 -0.78 -6.54 -12.24
C HIS A 25 0.11 -5.94 -11.14
N VAL A 26 1.06 -5.10 -11.56
CA VAL A 26 2.20 -4.69 -10.76
C VAL A 26 1.97 -3.32 -10.13
N VAL A 27 2.04 -3.24 -8.81
CA VAL A 27 2.10 -1.97 -8.07
C VAL A 27 3.49 -1.79 -7.47
N THR A 28 3.95 -0.55 -7.36
CA THR A 28 5.23 -0.23 -6.73
C THR A 28 5.00 0.63 -5.48
N VAL A 29 5.37 0.08 -4.33
CA VAL A 29 5.38 0.80 -3.05
C VAL A 29 6.70 1.56 -2.93
N THR A 30 6.59 2.88 -2.82
CA THR A 30 7.70 3.82 -2.63
C THR A 30 7.50 4.61 -1.33
N ILE A 31 8.47 5.46 -0.99
CA ILE A 31 8.35 6.43 0.10
C ILE A 31 8.27 7.81 -0.51
N ARG A 32 7.26 8.59 -0.12
CA ARG A 32 7.11 10.00 -0.48
C ARG A 32 6.95 10.82 0.80
N GLY A 33 7.97 11.61 1.12
CA GLY A 33 8.06 12.24 2.45
C GLY A 33 8.24 11.17 3.53
N GLU A 34 7.30 11.10 4.47
CA GLU A 34 7.33 10.16 5.61
C GLU A 34 6.25 9.07 5.52
N LYS A 35 5.71 8.82 4.31
CA LYS A 35 4.61 7.87 4.09
C LYS A 35 4.94 6.90 2.96
N LEU A 36 4.35 5.70 3.05
CA LEU A 36 4.30 4.79 1.90
C LEU A 36 3.37 5.38 0.83
N PHE A 37 3.71 5.12 -0.42
CA PHE A 37 3.05 5.73 -1.58
C PHE A 37 3.03 4.77 -2.77
N ILE A 38 1.91 4.70 -3.47
CA ILE A 38 1.78 4.03 -4.77
C ILE A 38 1.29 5.06 -5.79
N ASP A 39 2.01 5.15 -6.90
CA ASP A 39 1.56 5.82 -8.11
C ASP A 39 1.20 4.76 -9.15
N ALA A 40 -0.08 4.65 -9.48
CA ALA A 40 -0.60 3.80 -10.53
C ALA A 40 -1.39 4.64 -11.56
N SER A 41 -1.02 5.92 -11.72
CA SER A 41 -1.73 6.87 -12.58
C SER A 41 -1.54 6.64 -14.08
N ASP A 42 -0.55 5.83 -14.46
CA ASP A 42 -0.26 5.44 -15.85
C ASP A 42 -1.20 4.35 -16.39
N ARG A 43 -2.13 3.86 -15.56
CA ARG A 43 -3.13 2.85 -15.92
C ARG A 43 -4.40 3.46 -16.50
N SER A 44 -5.18 2.65 -17.23
CA SER A 44 -6.48 3.06 -17.77
C SER A 44 -7.51 3.42 -16.69
N MET A 45 -7.45 2.72 -15.55
CA MET A 45 -8.16 3.04 -14.30
C MET A 45 -7.11 3.37 -13.25
N GLY A 46 -6.49 4.54 -13.42
CA GLY A 46 -5.34 4.96 -12.63
C GLY A 46 -5.74 5.48 -11.26
N PHE A 47 -4.95 5.14 -10.24
CA PHE A 47 -5.16 5.59 -8.88
C PHE A 47 -3.83 5.90 -8.18
N ILE A 48 -3.92 6.66 -7.10
CA ILE A 48 -2.81 6.98 -6.21
C ILE A 48 -3.20 6.52 -4.80
N LEU A 49 -2.28 5.90 -4.08
CA LEU A 49 -2.47 5.53 -2.66
C LEU A 49 -1.45 6.24 -1.78
N THR A 50 -1.93 6.85 -0.69
CA THR A 50 -1.09 7.34 0.42
C THR A 50 -1.45 6.59 1.70
N PHE A 51 -0.46 6.03 2.38
CA PHE A 51 -0.70 5.15 3.53
C PHE A 51 -0.50 5.89 4.85
N GLU A 52 -1.41 5.64 5.79
CA GLU A 52 -1.32 6.07 7.18
C GLU A 52 -1.26 4.84 8.08
N HIS A 53 -0.21 4.73 8.90
CA HIS A 53 -0.04 3.58 9.78
C HIS A 53 -1.19 3.54 10.78
N PHE A 54 -1.80 2.36 10.91
CA PHE A 54 -2.92 2.13 11.79
C PHE A 54 -2.52 1.29 13.01
N LYS A 55 -1.98 0.09 12.81
CA LYS A 55 -1.54 -0.78 13.92
C LYS A 55 -0.60 -1.90 13.48
N ASP A 56 0.01 -2.54 14.49
CA ASP A 56 0.77 -3.79 14.38
C ASP A 56 1.94 -3.73 13.38
N GLN A 57 2.40 -2.52 13.00
CA GLN A 57 3.42 -2.30 11.96
C GLN A 57 3.05 -2.91 10.60
N THR A 58 1.83 -3.36 10.40
CA THR A 58 1.43 -4.13 9.22
C THR A 58 0.12 -3.63 8.65
N LYS A 59 -0.70 -2.95 9.46
CA LYS A 59 -2.02 -2.47 9.06
C LYS A 59 -1.99 -0.97 8.87
N TYR A 60 -2.55 -0.55 7.75
CA TYR A 60 -2.60 0.83 7.31
C TYR A 60 -3.99 1.15 6.82
N ILE A 61 -4.35 2.43 6.89
CA ILE A 61 -5.39 3.00 6.04
C ILE A 61 -4.69 3.57 4.82
N ALA A 62 -5.04 3.10 3.62
CA ALA A 62 -4.59 3.68 2.37
C ALA A 62 -5.68 4.64 1.87
N TYR A 63 -5.32 5.89 1.61
CA TYR A 63 -6.25 6.82 0.99
C TYR A 63 -6.10 6.77 -0.53
N LEU A 64 -7.16 6.32 -1.19
CA LEU A 64 -7.26 6.15 -2.62
C LEU A 64 -7.79 7.42 -3.27
N THR A 65 -7.02 7.92 -4.23
CA THR A 65 -7.42 8.99 -5.14
C THR A 65 -7.49 8.43 -6.55
N ASP A 66 -8.68 8.44 -7.15
CA ASP A 66 -8.86 8.14 -8.56
C ASP A 66 -8.32 9.30 -9.40
N VAL A 67 -7.63 9.00 -10.50
CA VAL A 67 -6.99 10.04 -11.32
C VAL A 67 -8.00 10.86 -12.13
N LEU A 68 -9.15 10.28 -12.47
CA LEU A 68 -10.21 10.93 -13.25
C LEU A 68 -11.23 11.63 -12.34
N GLU A 69 -11.67 10.95 -11.28
CA GLU A 69 -12.74 11.41 -10.39
C GLU A 69 -12.19 12.12 -9.14
N GLY A 70 -10.90 11.97 -8.86
CA GLY A 70 -10.27 12.51 -7.65
C GLY A 70 -10.66 11.69 -6.41
N GLY A 71 -10.96 12.39 -5.32
CA GLY A 71 -11.36 11.76 -4.07
C GLY A 71 -10.20 11.39 -3.15
N ASN A 72 -10.54 10.79 -2.01
CA ASN A 72 -9.62 10.40 -0.94
C ASN A 72 -10.30 9.32 -0.08
N GLU A 73 -10.72 8.24 -0.74
CA GLU A 73 -11.46 7.15 -0.11
C GLU A 73 -10.53 6.30 0.76
N PRO A 74 -10.82 6.12 2.06
CA PRO A 74 -10.02 5.26 2.91
C PRO A 74 -10.32 3.79 2.62
N VAL A 75 -9.29 3.02 2.28
CA VAL A 75 -9.36 1.57 2.11
C VAL A 75 -8.41 0.87 3.07
N ASP A 76 -8.80 -0.33 3.51
CA ASP A 76 -7.94 -1.14 4.38
C ASP A 76 -6.73 -1.66 3.59
N ALA A 77 -5.56 -1.63 4.25
CA ALA A 77 -4.32 -2.16 3.71
C ALA A 77 -3.57 -2.97 4.77
N GLU A 78 -3.01 -4.11 4.35
CA GLU A 78 -2.24 -5.00 5.23
C GLU A 78 -0.99 -5.54 4.56
N PHE A 79 0.13 -5.57 5.29
CA PHE A 79 1.38 -6.17 4.86
C PHE A 79 1.64 -7.47 5.62
N ILE A 80 2.07 -8.51 4.91
CA ILE A 80 2.59 -9.73 5.51
C ILE A 80 4.11 -9.67 5.50
N PHE A 81 4.73 -9.87 6.66
CA PHE A 81 6.18 -9.83 6.84
C PHE A 81 6.79 -11.23 6.90
N GLN A 82 7.98 -11.36 6.31
CA GLN A 82 8.87 -12.50 6.50
C GLN A 82 10.30 -12.00 6.61
N ASN A 83 11.04 -12.46 7.64
CA ASN A 83 12.44 -12.08 7.87
C ASN A 83 12.69 -10.55 7.89
N GLY A 84 11.77 -9.79 8.49
CA GLY A 84 11.90 -8.35 8.65
C GLY A 84 11.57 -7.51 7.41
N ARG A 85 11.03 -8.11 6.35
CA ARG A 85 10.56 -7.42 5.14
C ARG A 85 9.14 -7.82 4.80
N ALA A 86 8.36 -6.89 4.24
CA ALA A 86 7.10 -7.21 3.61
C ALA A 86 7.32 -8.14 2.40
N VAL A 87 6.52 -9.20 2.34
CA VAL A 87 6.49 -10.18 1.25
C VAL A 87 5.14 -10.23 0.53
N ARG A 88 4.09 -9.65 1.13
CA ARG A 88 2.77 -9.48 0.49
C ARG A 88 2.14 -8.17 0.93
N LEU A 89 1.34 -7.58 0.04
CA LEU A 89 0.51 -6.40 0.26
C LEU A 89 -0.94 -6.76 -0.08
N GLY A 90 -1.86 -6.55 0.86
CA GLY A 90 -3.30 -6.64 0.67
C GLY A 90 -3.92 -5.25 0.61
N LEU A 91 -4.84 -5.03 -0.32
CA LEU A 91 -5.56 -3.77 -0.51
C LEU A 91 -7.06 -4.04 -0.73
N ASP A 92 -7.94 -3.36 -0.03
CA ASP A 92 -9.40 -3.41 -0.27
C ASP A 92 -9.78 -2.51 -1.46
N LEU A 93 -9.50 -2.97 -2.68
CA LEU A 93 -9.75 -2.20 -3.92
C LEU A 93 -11.11 -2.50 -4.56
N GLU A 94 -11.79 -3.56 -4.14
CA GLU A 94 -13.05 -4.02 -4.73
C GLU A 94 -13.98 -4.52 -3.61
N PRO A 95 -14.92 -3.68 -3.15
CA PRO A 95 -15.84 -4.04 -2.07
C PRO A 95 -16.63 -5.32 -2.35
N ALA A 96 -16.88 -5.67 -3.62
CA ALA A 96 -17.58 -6.89 -3.99
C ALA A 96 -16.79 -8.17 -3.66
N VAL A 97 -15.45 -8.10 -3.57
CA VAL A 97 -14.60 -9.25 -3.20
C VAL A 97 -14.75 -9.58 -1.71
N ARG A 98 -15.11 -8.59 -0.87
CA ARG A 98 -15.30 -8.75 0.60
C ARG A 98 -14.07 -9.32 1.31
N ASP A 99 -12.89 -9.14 0.72
CA ASP A 99 -11.57 -9.53 1.20
C ASP A 99 -10.52 -8.65 0.50
N LEU A 100 -9.27 -8.68 0.98
CA LEU A 100 -8.17 -7.93 0.40
C LEU A 100 -7.70 -8.54 -0.93
N ILE A 101 -7.41 -7.69 -1.91
CA ILE A 101 -6.66 -8.07 -3.09
C ILE A 101 -5.20 -8.20 -2.72
N TRP A 102 -4.70 -9.44 -2.73
CA TRP A 102 -3.32 -9.74 -2.34
C TRP A 102 -2.36 -9.67 -3.53
N PHE A 103 -1.26 -8.94 -3.34
CA PHE A 103 -0.12 -8.82 -4.24
C PHE A 103 1.10 -9.47 -3.58
N ASP A 104 1.80 -10.33 -4.32
CA ASP A 104 3.02 -10.98 -3.85
C ASP A 104 4.24 -10.16 -4.23
N PHE A 105 5.25 -10.11 -3.35
CA PHE A 105 6.49 -9.39 -3.61
C PHE A 105 7.19 -9.96 -4.85
N LEU A 106 7.50 -9.07 -5.79
CA LEU A 106 8.14 -9.41 -7.06
C LEU A 106 9.61 -9.00 -7.07
N ALA A 107 9.90 -7.77 -6.64
CA ALA A 107 11.27 -7.24 -6.68
C ALA A 107 11.48 -6.14 -5.64
N ALA A 108 12.72 -6.01 -5.17
CA ALA A 108 13.14 -4.85 -4.40
C ALA A 108 13.09 -3.57 -5.26
N PRO A 109 13.03 -2.37 -4.66
CA PRO A 109 13.15 -1.13 -5.41
C PRO A 109 14.39 -1.18 -6.31
N ALA A 110 14.25 -0.76 -7.57
CA ALA A 110 15.42 -0.57 -8.41
C ALA A 110 16.37 0.40 -7.69
N SER A 111 17.63 -0.01 -7.49
CA SER A 111 18.66 0.89 -7.00
C SER A 111 18.82 2.03 -8.01
N ALA A 112 18.49 3.25 -7.56
CA ALA A 112 18.71 4.48 -8.30
C ALA A 112 20.22 4.79 -8.42
#